data_AF-A0A6I1W1W5-F1
#
_entry.id   AF-A0A6I1W1W5-F1
#
_cell.length_a   1.000
_cell.length_b   1.000
_cell.length_c   1.000
_cell.angle_alpha   90.00
_cell.angle_beta   90.00
_cell.angle_gamma   90.00
#
_symmetry.space_group_name_H-M   'P 1'
#
loop_
_entity.id
_entity.type
_entity.pdbx_description
1 polymer ?
#
loop_
_entity_poly.entity_id
_entity_poly.type
_entity_poly.pdbx_seq_one_letter_code
_entity_poly.pdbx_strand_id
1 'polypeptide(L)'
;PALCVMAQGNKEVRLGDEYFAYDPLNYLVVSVSMPISGRVLEVSAEKPILALRLDIDPVEITTLLSEAGPMGVPSRPAGCGLYVEPLDPP
;
A
#
# COMPACT_ATOMS: atom_id res chain seq x y z
N PRO A 1 -3.73 5.98 6.88
CA PRO A 1 -3.78 5.07 5.72
C PRO A 1 -2.77 5.53 4.68
N ALA A 2 -2.23 4.65 3.85
CA ALA A 2 -1.29 5.07 2.82
C ALA A 2 -1.35 4.15 1.59
N LEU A 3 -1.14 4.74 0.42
CA LEU A 3 -0.83 4.04 -0.83
C LEU A 3 0.66 4.20 -1.10
N CYS A 4 1.35 3.09 -1.32
CA CYS A 4 2.77 3.05 -1.63
C CYS A 4 2.98 2.46 -3.02
N VAL A 5 3.74 3.14 -3.86
CA VAL A 5 4.09 2.71 -5.22
C VAL A 5 5.60 2.72 -5.34
N MET A 6 6.17 1.67 -5.94
CA MET A 6 7.60 1.61 -6.25
C MET A 6 7.79 2.00 -7.71
N ALA A 7 8.67 2.95 -7.98
CA ALA A 7 9.14 3.25 -9.33
C ALA A 7 10.42 2.46 -9.66
N GLN A 8 11.25 2.18 -8.65
CA GLN A 8 12.46 1.38 -8.81
C GLN A 8 12.80 0.62 -7.53
N GLY A 9 13.25 -0.63 -7.73
CA GLY A 9 13.74 -1.51 -6.68
C GLY A 9 12.66 -2.39 -6.07
N ASN A 10 13.01 -3.10 -5.01
CA ASN A 10 12.16 -4.11 -4.37
C ASN A 10 12.10 -3.86 -2.87
N LYS A 11 10.92 -4.02 -2.26
CA LYS A 11 10.75 -3.87 -0.81
C LYS A 11 9.96 -5.03 -0.25
N GLU A 12 10.45 -5.57 0.87
CA GLU A 12 9.77 -6.58 1.66
C GLU A 12 9.28 -5.94 2.96
N VAL A 13 8.03 -6.17 3.29
CA VAL A 13 7.33 -5.72 4.49
C VAL A 13 6.91 -6.94 5.29
N ARG A 14 7.09 -6.90 6.60
CA ARG A 14 6.69 -7.97 7.52
C ARG A 14 5.64 -7.47 8.49
N LEU A 15 4.57 -8.24 8.65
CA LEU A 15 3.50 -8.05 9.64
C LEU A 15 3.33 -9.35 10.43
N GLY A 16 3.73 -9.35 11.70
CA GLY A 16 3.75 -10.59 12.49
C GLY A 16 4.70 -11.61 11.86
N ASP A 17 4.18 -12.74 11.39
CA ASP A 17 4.94 -13.79 10.71
C ASP A 17 4.72 -13.80 9.19
N GLU A 18 3.94 -12.86 8.67
CA GLU A 18 3.64 -12.74 7.24
C GLU A 18 4.60 -11.76 6.56
N TYR A 19 4.98 -12.09 5.33
CA TYR A 19 5.89 -11.30 4.50
C TYR A 19 5.18 -10.88 3.21
N PHE A 20 5.35 -9.61 2.85
CA PHE A 20 4.74 -8.96 1.70
C PHE A 20 5.86 -8.30 0.89
N ALA A 21 6.14 -8.81 -0.30
CA ALA A 21 7.09 -8.19 -1.22
C ALA A 21 6.33 -7.40 -2.29
N TYR A 22 6.82 -6.21 -2.63
CA TYR A 22 6.30 -5.46 -3.76
C TYR A 22 7.44 -4.79 -4.52
N ASP A 23 7.28 -4.78 -5.84
CA ASP A 23 8.22 -4.30 -6.86
C ASP A 23 7.54 -3.20 -7.69
N PRO A 24 8.16 -2.68 -8.75
CA PRO A 24 7.54 -1.61 -9.55
C PRO A 24 6.28 -2.01 -10.32
N LEU A 25 5.90 -3.29 -10.33
CA LEU A 25 4.66 -3.77 -10.93
C LEU A 25 3.54 -3.94 -9.91
N ASN A 26 3.79 -3.62 -8.64
CA ASN A 26 2.83 -3.79 -7.55
C ASN A 26 2.73 -2.53 -6.69
N TYR A 27 1.54 -2.28 -6.15
CA TYR A 27 1.32 -1.25 -5.13
C TYR A 27 0.96 -1.89 -3.79
N LEU A 28 1.23 -1.15 -2.71
CA LEU A 28 0.94 -1.56 -1.34
C LEU A 28 -0.02 -0.57 -0.68
N VAL A 29 -1.09 -1.07 -0.07
CA VAL A 29 -2.05 -0.28 0.71
C VAL A 29 -1.96 -0.65 2.18
N VAL A 30 -1.86 0.38 3.02
CA VAL A 30 -1.97 0.27 4.49
C VAL A 30 -3.22 1.00 4.93
N SER A 31 -4.25 0.28 5.35
CA SER A 31 -5.54 0.88 5.72
C SER A 31 -5.62 1.32 7.18
N VAL A 32 -4.84 0.72 8.08
CA VAL A 32 -4.84 1.04 9.52
C VAL A 32 -3.42 0.99 10.09
N SER A 33 -3.21 1.60 11.25
CA SER A 33 -1.92 1.53 11.96
C SER A 33 -1.64 0.10 12.40
N MET A 34 -0.48 -0.43 11.99
CA MET A 34 -0.05 -1.80 12.29
C MET A 34 1.46 -1.83 12.57
N PRO A 35 1.95 -2.80 13.37
CA PRO A 35 3.37 -2.95 13.67
C PRO A 35 4.09 -3.62 12.49
N ILE A 36 4.29 -2.87 11.41
CA ILE A 36 5.04 -3.34 10.24
C ILE A 36 6.53 -3.05 10.38
N SER A 37 7.35 -3.98 9.91
CA SER A 37 8.79 -3.76 9.67
C SER A 37 9.07 -3.95 8.18
N GLY A 38 10.17 -3.40 7.67
CA GLY A 38 10.48 -3.57 6.26
C GLY A 38 11.95 -3.41 5.93
N ARG A 39 12.35 -4.04 4.84
CA ARG A 39 13.69 -3.96 4.26
C ARG A 39 13.61 -3.74 2.76
N VAL A 40 14.56 -2.99 2.24
CA VAL A 40 14.78 -2.85 0.80
C VAL A 40 15.68 -3.97 0.33
N LEU A 41 15.39 -4.52 -0.84
CA LEU A 41 16.14 -5.63 -1.45
C LEU A 41 16.90 -5.10 -2.67
N GLU A 42 18.06 -5.70 -2.95
CA GLU A 42 18.81 -5.47 -4.21
C GLU A 42 19.17 -4.00 -4.48
N VAL A 43 19.64 -3.29 -3.45
CA VAL A 43 20.00 -1.87 -3.55
C VAL A 43 21.49 -1.67 -3.79
N SER A 44 21.83 -0.82 -4.74
CA SER A 44 23.19 -0.31 -4.97
C SER A 44 23.18 1.19 -5.28
N ALA A 45 24.36 1.80 -5.39
CA ALA A 45 24.48 3.21 -5.78
C ALA A 45 23.99 3.45 -7.22
N GLU A 46 24.16 2.46 -8.10
CA GLU A 46 23.74 2.49 -9.50
C GLU A 46 22.24 2.20 -9.67
N LYS A 47 21.63 1.51 -8.69
CA LYS A 47 20.20 1.16 -8.69
C LYS A 47 19.57 1.51 -7.33
N PRO A 48 19.31 2.81 -7.06
CA PRO A 48 18.66 3.24 -5.83
C PRO A 48 17.20 2.82 -5.76
N ILE A 49 16.61 2.86 -4.57
CA ILE A 49 15.15 2.72 -4.42
C ILE A 49 14.47 4.05 -4.76
N LEU A 50 13.43 3.98 -5.59
CA LEU A 50 12.55 5.11 -5.87
C LEU A 50 11.12 4.68 -5.57
N ALA A 51 10.45 5.39 -4.67
CA ALA A 51 9.10 5.07 -4.24
C ALA A 51 8.32 6.35 -3.94
N LEU A 52 7.01 6.28 -4.17
CA LEU A 52 6.03 7.28 -3.74
C LEU A 52 5.23 6.68 -2.59
N ARG A 53 5.02 7.49 -1.55
CA ARG A 53 4.03 7.21 -0.51
C ARG A 53 3.05 8.36 -0.49
N LEU A 54 1.78 8.04 -0.69
CA LEU A 54 0.67 8.96 -0.50
C LEU A 54 0.00 8.62 0.82
N ASP A 55 0.21 9.45 1.83
CA ASP A 55 -0.55 9.38 3.07
C ASP A 55 -1.95 9.94 2.84
N ILE A 56 -2.96 9.18 3.24
CA ILE A 56 -4.36 9.56 3.07
C ILE A 56 -4.94 9.89 4.43
N ASP A 57 -5.47 11.11 4.56
CA ASP A 57 -6.20 11.54 5.73
C ASP A 57 -7.57 10.84 5.77
N PRO A 58 -7.88 10.06 6.82
CA PRO A 58 -9.21 9.47 7.00
C PRO A 58 -10.33 10.51 6.95
N VAL A 59 -10.09 11.73 7.43
CA VAL A 59 -11.10 12.81 7.44
C VAL A 59 -11.46 13.21 6.02
N GLU A 60 -10.46 13.37 5.14
CA GLU A 60 -10.69 13.67 3.73
C GLU A 60 -11.47 12.55 3.04
N ILE A 61 -11.12 11.27 3.28
CA ILE A 61 -11.89 10.12 2.75
C ILE A 61 -13.35 10.19 3.21
N THR A 62 -13.59 10.40 4.50
CA THR A 62 -14.96 10.41 5.04
C THR A 62 -15.81 11.55 4.48
N THR A 63 -15.18 12.69 4.18
CA THR A 63 -15.83 13.84 3.54
C THR A 63 -16.22 13.48 2.11
N LEU A 64 -15.28 12.94 1.33
CA LEU A 64 -15.52 12.50 -0.05
C LEU A 64 -16.63 11.44 -0.13
N LEU A 65 -16.65 10.48 0.79
CA LEU A 65 -17.70 9.45 0.86
C LEU A 65 -19.09 10.05 1.15
N SER A 66 -19.14 11.09 1.99
CA SER A 66 -20.40 11.77 2.31
C SER A 66 -20.95 12.54 1.11
N GLU A 67 -20.07 13.16 0.31
CA GLU A 67 -20.42 13.89 -0.92
C GLU A 67 -20.84 12.96 -2.06
N ALA A 68 -20.22 11.78 -2.17
CA ALA A 68 -20.52 10.79 -3.22
C ALA A 68 -21.92 10.15 -3.09
N GLY A 69 -22.58 10.31 -1.94
CA GLY A 69 -23.89 9.71 -1.65
C GLY A 69 -23.81 8.21 -1.31
N PRO A 70 -24.95 7.52 -1.20
CA PRO A 70 -24.99 6.13 -0.76
C PRO A 70 -24.26 5.20 -1.75
N MET A 71 -23.08 4.73 -1.39
CA MET A 71 -22.39 3.67 -2.10
C MET A 71 -22.71 2.32 -1.47
N GLY A 72 -23.01 1.31 -2.29
CA GLY A 72 -23.16 -0.05 -1.79
C GLY A 72 -21.84 -0.54 -1.19
N VAL A 73 -21.86 -1.07 0.03
CA VAL A 73 -20.69 -1.70 0.63
C VAL A 73 -20.66 -3.16 0.19
N PRO A 74 -19.72 -3.59 -0.68
CA PRO A 74 -19.61 -5.00 -1.01
C PRO A 74 -19.32 -5.81 0.25
N SER A 75 -20.06 -6.90 0.46
CA SER A 75 -19.82 -7.80 1.58
C SER A 75 -18.54 -8.61 1.34
N ARG A 76 -17.40 -8.07 1.75
CA ARG A 76 -16.12 -8.77 1.77
C ARG A 76 -15.75 -9.10 3.22
N PRO A 77 -15.21 -10.29 3.52
CA PRO A 77 -14.67 -10.58 4.84
C PRO A 77 -13.67 -9.49 5.24
N ALA A 78 -13.65 -9.12 6.52
CA ALA A 78 -12.62 -8.21 7.03
C ALA A 78 -11.24 -8.86 6.81
N GLY A 79 -10.46 -8.29 5.89
CA GLY A 79 -9.12 -8.74 5.55
C GLY A 79 -8.04 -8.09 6.42
N CYS A 80 -6.79 -8.51 6.19
CA CYS A 80 -5.61 -7.85 6.75
C CYS A 80 -5.62 -6.35 6.41
N GLY A 81 -5.17 -5.45 7.30
CA GLY A 81 -5.08 -4.02 6.97
C GLY A 81 -3.99 -3.66 5.96
N LEU A 82 -3.25 -4.66 5.47
CA LEU A 82 -2.12 -4.57 4.55
C LEU A 82 -2.44 -5.37 3.29
N TYR A 83 -2.32 -4.73 2.12
CA TYR A 83 -2.58 -5.37 0.83
C TYR A 83 -1.46 -5.05 -0.15
N VAL A 84 -1.14 -6.01 -1.02
CA VAL A 84 -0.27 -5.84 -2.18
C VAL A 84 -1.03 -6.35 -3.39
N GLU A 85 -1.13 -5.52 -4.43
CA GLU A 85 -1.85 -5.85 -5.66
C GLU A 85 -1.06 -5.34 -6.88
N PRO A 86 -1.22 -5.95 -8.06
CA PRO A 86 -0.60 -5.48 -9.29
C PRO A 86 -1.06 -4.06 -9.65
N LEU A 87 -0.14 -3.23 -10.12
CA LEU A 87 -0.47 -2.00 -10.82
C LEU A 87 -1.11 -2.35 -12.17
N ASP A 88 -2.11 -1.57 -12.57
CA ASP A 88 -2.67 -1.71 -13.91
C ASP A 88 -1.58 -1.45 -14.96
N PRO A 89 -1.54 -2.25 -16.04
CA PRO A 89 -0.64 -1.98 -17.15
C PRO A 89 -0.99 -0.63 -17.81
N PRO A 90 0.00 0.06 -18.39
CA PRO A 90 -0.20 1.33 -19.07
C PRO A 90 -1.09 1.24 -20.32
#